data_AF-A0A6I2ML64-F1
#
_entry.id   AF-A0A6I2ML64-F1
#
_cell.length_a   1.000
_cell.length_b   1.000
_cell.length_c   1.000
_cell.angle_alpha   90.00
_cell.angle_beta   90.00
_cell.angle_gamma   90.00
#
_symmetry.space_group_name_H-M   'P 1'
#
loop_
_entity.id
_entity.type
_entity.pdbx_description
1 polymer ?
#
loop_
_entity_poly.entity_id
_entity_poly.type
_entity_poly.pdbx_seq_one_letter_code
_entity_poly.pdbx_strand_id
1 'polypeptide(L)'
;MKKSVKTVTGILGFFMLIPGLAKFTEPFKTYIYYHLTGIGFPFADQMQHVVKFSEVGIGILMLYLAFKGNKLSTSLRNKLFNFGNQTIVIMMIVAVYTHLHPNVPAEVLPMEFKPPIMPTGYILLVVYNFYLFRSNNEKQWK
;
A
#
# COMPACT_ATOMS: atom_id res chain seq x y z
N MET A 1 17.33 7.45 8.48
CA MET A 1 17.30 6.27 7.56
C MET A 1 18.33 6.46 6.47
N LYS A 2 18.93 5.38 5.95
CA LYS A 2 19.82 5.48 4.80
C LYS A 2 19.06 5.89 3.54
N LYS A 3 19.79 6.45 2.58
CA LYS A 3 19.24 6.95 1.31
C LYS A 3 18.42 5.89 0.56
N SER A 4 18.89 4.65 0.49
CA SER A 4 18.20 3.55 -0.21
C SER A 4 16.83 3.22 0.39
N VAL A 5 16.75 3.01 1.72
CA VAL A 5 15.47 2.78 2.43
C VAL A 5 14.53 3.96 2.25
N LYS A 6 15.05 5.19 2.36
CA LYS A 6 14.28 6.42 2.15
C LYS A 6 13.69 6.48 0.74
N THR A 7 14.47 6.14 -0.28
CA THR A 7 14.01 6.12 -1.68
C THR A 7 12.91 5.10 -1.89
N VAL A 8 13.10 3.84 -1.48
CA VAL A 8 12.07 2.79 -1.66
C VAL A 8 10.82 3.10 -0.86
N THR A 9 10.97 3.59 0.37
CA THR A 9 9.83 4.06 1.19
C THR A 9 9.07 5.20 0.53
N GLY A 10 9.78 6.13 -0.11
CA GLY A 10 9.16 7.22 -0.88
C GLY A 10 8.40 6.73 -2.11
N ILE A 11 8.99 5.79 -2.86
CA ILE A 11 8.34 5.15 -4.02
C ILE A 11 7.06 4.43 -3.59
N LEU A 12 7.13 3.61 -2.54
CA LEU A 12 5.95 2.96 -1.96
C LEU A 12 4.90 3.99 -1.54
N GLY A 13 5.31 5.07 -0.85
CA GLY A 13 4.39 6.13 -0.45
C GLY A 13 3.70 6.81 -1.63
N PHE A 14 4.43 7.07 -2.72
CA PHE A 14 3.87 7.64 -3.94
C PHE A 14 2.89 6.67 -4.64
N PHE A 15 3.27 5.41 -4.77
CA PHE A 15 2.47 4.34 -5.36
C PHE A 15 1.21 3.97 -4.57
N MET A 16 1.18 4.29 -3.27
CA MET A 16 -0.03 4.19 -2.47
C MET A 16 -0.87 5.47 -2.58
N LEU A 17 -0.23 6.65 -2.50
CA LEU A 17 -0.95 7.91 -2.47
C LEU A 17 -1.70 8.22 -3.77
N ILE A 18 -1.03 8.10 -4.93
CA ILE A 18 -1.62 8.54 -6.20
C ILE A 18 -2.84 7.69 -6.58
N PRO A 19 -2.78 6.35 -6.56
CA PRO A 19 -3.97 5.53 -6.77
C PRO A 19 -5.02 5.71 -5.68
N GLY A 20 -4.59 5.89 -4.42
CA GLY A 20 -5.49 6.20 -3.30
C GLY A 20 -6.32 7.46 -3.52
N LEU A 21 -5.70 8.52 -4.05
CA LEU A 21 -6.39 9.77 -4.40
C LEU A 21 -7.31 9.59 -5.62
N ALA A 22 -6.86 8.85 -6.64
CA ALA A 22 -7.68 8.55 -7.82
C ALA A 22 -8.97 7.81 -7.47
N LYS A 23 -9.00 7.05 -6.36
CA LYS A 23 -10.18 6.34 -5.86
C LYS A 23 -11.30 7.24 -5.33
N PHE A 24 -11.07 8.54 -5.26
CA PHE A 24 -12.11 9.54 -4.95
C PHE A 24 -12.81 10.10 -6.19
N THR A 25 -12.31 9.79 -7.39
CA THR A 25 -12.87 10.24 -8.66
C THR A 25 -13.51 9.08 -9.43
N GLU A 26 -14.45 9.38 -10.33
CA GLU A 26 -15.00 8.38 -11.24
C GLU A 26 -13.96 7.98 -12.32
N PRO A 27 -13.99 6.73 -12.82
CA PRO A 27 -14.88 5.63 -12.44
C PRO A 27 -14.42 4.84 -11.20
N PHE A 28 -13.21 5.11 -10.68
CA PHE A 28 -12.59 4.33 -9.61
C PHE A 28 -13.37 4.33 -8.29
N LYS A 29 -14.05 5.44 -7.98
CA LYS A 29 -14.94 5.55 -6.82
C LYS A 29 -16.00 4.44 -6.83
N THR A 30 -16.61 4.22 -8.00
CA THR A 30 -17.66 3.21 -8.21
C THR A 30 -17.09 1.80 -8.30
N TYR A 31 -15.90 1.62 -8.91
CA TYR A 31 -15.25 0.31 -9.02
C TYR A 31 -14.93 -0.32 -7.66
N ILE A 32 -14.52 0.46 -6.65
CA ILE A 32 -14.30 -0.08 -5.30
C ILE A 32 -15.57 -0.67 -4.72
N TYR A 33 -16.70 0.01 -4.90
CA TYR A 33 -17.98 -0.47 -4.40
C TYR A 33 -18.34 -1.79 -5.07
N TYR A 34 -18.22 -1.88 -6.40
CA TYR A 34 -18.40 -3.13 -7.15
C TYR A 34 -17.45 -4.25 -6.72
N HIS A 35 -16.20 -3.95 -6.42
CA HIS A 35 -15.26 -4.95 -5.90
C HIS A 35 -15.73 -5.51 -4.55
N LEU A 36 -16.09 -4.63 -3.62
CA LEU A 36 -16.49 -5.04 -2.28
C LEU A 36 -17.80 -5.83 -2.29
N THR A 37 -18.77 -5.43 -3.09
CA THR A 37 -20.04 -6.17 -3.23
C THR A 37 -19.84 -7.48 -4.01
N GLY A 38 -19.03 -7.47 -5.08
CA GLY A 38 -18.75 -8.63 -5.92
C GLY A 38 -18.02 -9.77 -5.18
N ILE A 39 -17.18 -9.43 -4.20
CA ILE A 39 -16.54 -10.43 -3.32
C ILE A 39 -17.36 -10.77 -2.07
N GLY A 40 -18.57 -10.21 -1.91
CA GLY A 40 -19.42 -10.43 -0.75
C GLY A 40 -18.86 -9.85 0.56
N PHE A 41 -18.09 -8.76 0.49
CA PHE A 41 -17.48 -8.16 1.67
C PHE A 41 -18.55 -7.52 2.58
N PRO A 42 -18.54 -7.77 3.90
CA PRO A 42 -19.53 -7.20 4.81
C PRO A 42 -19.39 -5.67 4.88
N PHE A 43 -20.51 -4.95 4.96
CA PHE A 43 -20.52 -3.49 5.11
C PHE A 43 -19.79 -2.74 3.98
N ALA A 44 -20.03 -3.14 2.71
CA ALA A 44 -19.36 -2.58 1.54
C ALA A 44 -19.46 -1.03 1.46
N ASP A 45 -20.59 -0.45 1.85
CA ASP A 45 -20.80 1.00 1.89
C ASP A 45 -19.84 1.73 2.83
N GLN A 46 -19.53 1.14 3.99
CA GLN A 46 -18.59 1.71 4.95
C GLN A 46 -17.15 1.37 4.58
N MET A 47 -16.92 0.13 4.15
CA MET A 47 -15.59 -0.40 3.86
C MET A 47 -14.93 0.28 2.66
N GLN A 48 -15.69 0.77 1.69
CA GLN A 48 -15.11 1.55 0.59
C GLN A 48 -14.36 2.78 1.09
N HIS A 49 -14.84 3.42 2.17
CA HIS A 49 -14.20 4.59 2.74
C HIS A 49 -12.94 4.18 3.49
N VAL A 50 -13.00 3.08 4.25
CA VAL A 50 -11.84 2.52 4.94
C VAL A 50 -10.72 2.20 3.95
N VAL A 51 -11.02 1.57 2.81
CA VAL A 51 -10.03 1.29 1.75
C VAL A 51 -9.43 2.58 1.21
N LYS A 52 -10.25 3.56 0.82
CA LYS A 52 -9.79 4.85 0.26
C LYS A 52 -8.89 5.62 1.24
N PHE A 53 -9.34 5.77 2.49
CA PHE A 53 -8.61 6.54 3.50
C PHE A 53 -7.36 5.82 4.01
N SER A 54 -7.39 4.48 4.13
CA SER A 54 -6.21 3.72 4.57
C SER A 54 -5.08 3.81 3.54
N GLU A 55 -5.41 3.71 2.25
CA GLU A 55 -4.42 3.81 1.17
C GLU A 55 -3.79 5.21 1.08
N VAL A 56 -4.61 6.26 1.14
CA VAL A 56 -4.12 7.65 1.21
C VAL A 56 -3.30 7.89 2.48
N GLY A 57 -3.81 7.46 3.64
CA GLY A 57 -3.15 7.64 4.94
C GLY A 57 -1.79 6.95 5.01
N ILE A 58 -1.69 5.71 4.52
CA ILE A 58 -0.43 4.99 4.42
C ILE A 58 0.51 5.62 3.39
N GLY A 59 0.00 6.07 2.24
CA GLY A 59 0.78 6.82 1.27
C GLY A 59 1.45 8.06 1.88
N ILE A 60 0.66 8.88 2.59
CA ILE A 60 1.15 10.06 3.31
C ILE A 60 2.16 9.68 4.39
N LEU A 61 1.87 8.65 5.20
CA LEU A 61 2.78 8.17 6.24
C LEU A 61 4.14 7.76 5.65
N MET A 62 4.14 7.00 4.57
CA MET A 62 5.36 6.52 3.93
C MET A 62 6.15 7.67 3.30
N LEU A 63 5.49 8.62 2.64
CA LEU A 63 6.14 9.84 2.16
C LEU A 63 6.71 10.67 3.32
N TYR A 64 5.97 10.81 4.41
CA TYR A 64 6.46 11.50 5.61
C TYR A 64 7.70 10.83 6.17
N LEU A 65 7.71 9.49 6.30
CA LEU A 65 8.88 8.75 6.74
C LEU A 65 10.06 8.98 5.79
N ALA A 66 9.84 8.92 4.47
CA ALA A 66 10.89 9.18 3.48
C ALA A 66 11.48 10.59 3.64
N PHE A 67 10.67 11.64 3.62
CA PHE A 67 11.19 13.01 3.60
C PHE A 67 11.59 13.53 4.97
N LYS A 68 10.79 13.28 6.00
CA LYS A 68 10.89 13.87 7.34
C LYS A 68 11.13 12.86 8.45
N GLY A 69 11.27 11.56 8.16
CA GLY A 69 11.44 10.51 9.18
C GLY A 69 12.68 10.66 10.07
N ASN A 70 13.71 11.43 9.64
CA ASN A 70 14.86 11.73 10.49
C ASN A 70 14.52 12.66 11.68
N LYS A 71 13.39 13.37 11.65
CA LYS A 71 12.90 14.20 12.77
C LYS A 71 12.25 13.37 13.89
N LEU A 72 11.95 12.10 13.63
CA LEU A 72 11.34 11.20 14.61
C LEU A 72 12.43 10.49 15.44
N SER A 73 12.08 10.13 16.67
CA SER A 73 12.88 9.20 17.47
C SER A 73 13.06 7.88 16.74
N THR A 74 14.21 7.22 16.91
CA THR A 74 14.50 5.95 16.24
C THR A 74 13.44 4.88 16.53
N SER A 75 12.96 4.81 17.78
CA SER A 75 11.89 3.87 18.17
C SER A 75 10.58 4.13 17.41
N LEU A 76 10.10 5.38 17.39
CA LEU A 76 8.85 5.73 16.71
C LEU A 76 8.96 5.53 15.20
N ARG A 77 10.09 5.94 14.61
CA ARG A 77 10.36 5.74 13.17
C ARG A 77 10.31 4.27 12.79
N ASN A 78 10.92 3.38 13.58
CA ASN A 78 10.96 1.96 13.28
C ASN A 78 9.57 1.33 13.41
N LYS A 79 8.79 1.72 14.43
CA LYS A 79 7.40 1.29 14.58
C LYS A 79 6.54 1.72 13.41
N LEU A 80 6.61 2.99 13.01
CA LEU A 80 5.85 3.52 11.87
C LEU A 80 6.28 2.90 10.54
N PHE A 81 7.58 2.65 10.36
CA PHE A 81 8.10 1.95 9.19
C PHE A 81 7.54 0.52 9.09
N ASN A 82 7.60 -0.24 10.19
CA ASN A 82 7.08 -1.61 10.23
C ASN A 82 5.56 -1.62 9.99
N PHE A 83 4.84 -0.74 10.70
CA PHE A 83 3.39 -0.58 10.55
C PHE A 83 3.01 -0.26 9.10
N GLY A 84 3.63 0.76 8.50
CA GLY A 84 3.32 1.17 7.13
C GLY A 84 3.54 0.05 6.11
N ASN A 85 4.69 -0.63 6.17
CA ASN A 85 4.99 -1.74 5.26
C ASN A 85 4.04 -2.95 5.48
N GLN A 86 3.72 -3.29 6.73
CA GLN A 86 2.76 -4.37 7.03
C GLN A 86 1.36 -4.06 6.50
N THR A 87 0.87 -2.84 6.71
CA THR A 87 -0.43 -2.42 6.20
C THR A 87 -0.46 -2.48 4.66
N ILE A 88 0.62 -2.08 3.97
CA ILE A 88 0.73 -2.25 2.52
C ILE A 88 0.58 -3.72 2.13
N VAL A 89 1.31 -4.63 2.77
CA VAL A 89 1.23 -6.07 2.45
C VAL A 89 -0.20 -6.59 2.62
N ILE A 90 -0.86 -6.26 3.73
CA ILE A 90 -2.26 -6.67 3.99
C ILE A 90 -3.18 -6.15 2.89
N MET A 91 -3.09 -4.86 2.54
CA MET A 91 -3.90 -4.28 1.47
C MET A 91 -3.62 -4.94 0.11
N MET A 92 -2.36 -5.26 -0.20
CA MET A 92 -1.99 -5.90 -1.45
C MET A 92 -2.46 -7.36 -1.52
N ILE A 93 -2.46 -8.10 -0.41
CA ILE A 93 -3.04 -9.45 -0.35
C ILE A 93 -4.54 -9.40 -0.69
N VAL A 94 -5.28 -8.45 -0.09
CA VAL A 94 -6.70 -8.25 -0.41
C VAL A 94 -6.87 -7.87 -1.89
N ALA A 95 -6.01 -7.01 -2.43
CA ALA A 95 -6.05 -6.67 -3.85
C ALA A 95 -5.79 -7.89 -4.76
N VAL A 96 -4.80 -8.73 -4.44
CA VAL A 96 -4.54 -10.00 -5.15
C VAL A 96 -5.80 -10.87 -5.11
N TYR A 97 -6.41 -11.03 -3.94
CA TYR A 97 -7.64 -11.81 -3.79
C TYR A 97 -8.76 -11.26 -4.69
N THR A 98 -9.00 -9.95 -4.68
CA THR A 98 -10.01 -9.31 -5.54
C THR A 98 -9.74 -9.54 -7.03
N HIS A 99 -8.48 -9.42 -7.48
CA HIS A 99 -8.10 -9.68 -8.87
C HIS A 99 -8.33 -11.14 -9.32
N LEU A 100 -8.19 -12.09 -8.39
CA LEU A 100 -8.36 -13.52 -8.67
C LEU A 100 -9.81 -13.99 -8.47
N HIS A 101 -10.67 -13.16 -7.85
CA HIS A 101 -12.03 -13.54 -7.55
C HIS A 101 -12.88 -13.65 -8.83
N PRO A 102 -13.63 -14.76 -9.03
CA PRO A 102 -14.33 -15.02 -10.29
C PRO A 102 -15.43 -13.99 -10.59
N ASN A 103 -16.07 -13.45 -9.55
CA ASN A 103 -17.15 -12.46 -9.69
C ASN A 103 -16.67 -11.03 -9.91
N VAL A 104 -15.35 -10.81 -9.99
CA VAL A 104 -14.77 -9.49 -10.29
C VAL A 104 -14.33 -9.50 -11.76
N PRO A 105 -15.07 -8.80 -12.64
CA PRO A 105 -14.76 -8.78 -14.06
C PRO A 105 -13.54 -7.88 -14.33
N ALA A 106 -12.89 -8.02 -15.48
CA ALA A 106 -11.63 -7.34 -15.74
C ALA A 106 -11.83 -5.83 -15.91
N GLU A 107 -12.99 -5.42 -16.43
CA GLU A 107 -13.38 -4.06 -16.79
C GLU A 107 -13.45 -3.09 -15.60
N VAL A 108 -13.64 -3.62 -14.39
CA VAL A 108 -13.64 -2.82 -13.14
C VAL A 108 -12.26 -2.78 -12.48
N LEU A 109 -11.30 -3.54 -12.98
CA LEU A 109 -9.93 -3.54 -12.48
C LEU A 109 -9.13 -2.36 -13.04
N PRO A 110 -8.12 -1.88 -12.30
CA PRO A 110 -7.18 -0.90 -12.83
C PRO A 110 -6.55 -1.39 -14.15
N MET A 111 -6.62 -0.55 -15.20
CA MET A 111 -6.12 -0.85 -16.55
C MET A 111 -6.79 -2.06 -17.24
N GLU A 112 -7.98 -2.47 -16.78
CA GLU A 112 -8.74 -3.60 -17.34
C GLU A 112 -7.94 -4.91 -17.38
N PHE A 113 -6.94 -5.02 -16.48
CA PHE A 113 -5.96 -6.10 -16.51
C PHE A 113 -6.14 -7.04 -15.32
N LYS A 114 -6.55 -8.29 -15.61
CA LYS A 114 -6.92 -9.27 -14.60
C LYS A 114 -5.76 -9.77 -13.73
N PRO A 115 -4.59 -10.15 -14.28
CA PRO A 115 -3.51 -10.67 -13.45
C PRO A 115 -3.01 -9.64 -12.41
N PRO A 116 -2.80 -10.04 -11.14
CA PRO A 116 -2.45 -9.12 -10.05
C PRO A 116 -0.97 -8.72 -10.04
N ILE A 117 -0.43 -8.27 -11.18
CA ILE A 117 0.99 -7.89 -11.32
C ILE A 117 1.32 -6.70 -10.42
N MET A 118 0.49 -5.65 -10.41
CA MET A 118 0.75 -4.45 -9.60
C MET A 118 0.75 -4.76 -8.09
N PRO A 119 -0.30 -5.40 -7.51
CA PRO A 119 -0.26 -5.78 -6.09
C PRO A 119 0.92 -6.66 -5.71
N THR A 120 1.27 -7.62 -6.57
CA THR A 120 2.43 -8.50 -6.36
C THR A 120 3.74 -7.71 -6.38
N GLY A 121 3.90 -6.78 -7.33
CA GLY A 121 5.06 -5.89 -7.40
C GLY A 121 5.22 -5.02 -6.14
N TYR A 122 4.12 -4.56 -5.55
CA TYR A 122 4.14 -3.77 -4.32
C TYR A 122 4.61 -4.61 -3.12
N ILE A 123 4.16 -5.87 -3.02
CA ILE A 123 4.65 -6.82 -2.00
C ILE A 123 6.15 -7.03 -2.15
N LEU A 124 6.65 -7.25 -3.38
CA LEU A 124 8.09 -7.41 -3.64
C LEU A 124 8.89 -6.16 -3.24
N LEU A 125 8.37 -4.96 -3.53
CA LEU A 125 8.98 -3.70 -3.10
C LEU A 125 9.01 -3.56 -1.57
N VAL A 126 7.97 -3.99 -0.87
CA VAL A 126 7.95 -4.00 0.59
C VAL A 126 8.99 -4.97 1.14
N VAL A 127 9.07 -6.20 0.61
CA VAL A 127 10.09 -7.20 1.01
C VAL A 127 11.50 -6.63 0.80
N TYR A 128 11.74 -6.00 -0.35
CA TYR A 128 13.01 -5.35 -0.64
C TYR A 128 13.31 -4.19 0.32
N ASN A 129 12.31 -3.37 0.66
CA ASN A 129 12.46 -2.28 1.63
C ASN A 129 12.82 -2.81 3.03
N PHE A 130 12.18 -3.89 3.48
CA PHE A 130 12.53 -4.57 4.73
C PHE A 130 13.95 -5.13 4.72
N TYR A 131 14.35 -5.78 3.63
CA TYR A 131 15.72 -6.28 3.46
C TYR A 131 16.75 -5.16 3.60
N LEU A 132 16.54 -4.04 2.90
CA LEU A 132 17.40 -2.85 3.01
C LEU A 132 17.40 -2.27 4.42
N PHE A 133 16.26 -2.25 5.11
CA PHE A 133 16.15 -1.73 6.46
C PHE A 133 16.90 -2.59 7.48
N ARG A 134 16.77 -3.91 7.39
CA ARG A 134 17.43 -4.87 8.29
C ARG A 134 18.96 -4.90 8.09
N SER A 135 19.42 -4.99 6.85
CA SER A 135 20.85 -4.94 6.50
C SER A 135 21.54 -3.68 7.03
N ASN A 136 20.78 -2.59 7.18
CA ASN A 136 21.29 -1.34 7.71
C ASN A 136 21.36 -1.28 9.24
N ASN A 137 20.43 -1.93 9.95
CA ASN A 137 20.46 -1.99 11.41
C ASN A 137 21.58 -2.93 11.90
N GLU A 138 21.88 -4.01 11.18
CA GLU A 138 22.97 -4.94 11.51
C GLU A 138 24.37 -4.29 11.44
N LYS A 139 24.55 -3.24 10.63
CA LYS A 139 25.81 -2.47 10.54
C LYS A 139 26.01 -1.44 11.66
N GLN A 140 25.04 -1.22 12.55
CA GLN A 140 25.22 -0.32 13.69
C GLN A 140 25.75 -1.02 14.96
N TRP A 141 25.91 -2.35 14.92
CA TRP A 141 26.39 -3.18 16.03
C TRP A 141 27.74 -3.87 15.75
N LYS A 142 28.42 -3.49 14.66
CA LYS A 142 29.82 -3.82 14.37
C LYS A 142 30.61 -2.51 14.33
#